data_AF-A8P2S2-F1
#
_entry.id   AF-A8P2S2-F1
#
_cell.length_a   1.000
_cell.length_b   1.000
_cell.length_c   1.000
_cell.angle_alpha   90.00
_cell.angle_beta   90.00
_cell.angle_gamma   90.00
#
_symmetry.space_group_name_H-M   'P 1'
#
loop_
_entity.id
_entity.type
_entity.pdbx_description
1 polymer ?
#
loop_
_entity_poly.entity_id
_entity_poly.type
_entity_poly.pdbx_seq_one_letter_code
_entity_poly.pdbx_strand_id
1 'polypeptide(L)' 'MGHWISDTGVAFDHVELKFYKNGVLLPLSISNVKGQVYPIIYVGDNAILDVAFRSFSYNAPVGYEEIMLEQTIL' A
#
# COMPACT_ATOMS: atom_id res chain seq x y z
N MET A 1 1.89 -26.44 -1.49
CA MET A 1 2.59 -25.67 -0.45
C MET A 1 1.80 -24.38 -0.25
N GLY A 2 1.24 -24.17 0.95
CA GLY A 2 -0.02 -23.44 1.15
C GLY A 2 0.01 -21.94 0.85
N HIS A 3 -0.99 -21.51 0.08
CA HIS A 3 -1.30 -20.15 -0.37
C HIS A 3 -1.91 -19.27 0.75
N TRP A 4 -1.42 -19.35 1.99
CA TRP A 4 -2.13 -18.82 3.17
C TRP A 4 -1.81 -17.37 3.52
N ILE A 5 -0.86 -16.73 2.83
CA ILE A 5 -0.53 -15.31 3.03
C ILE A 5 -0.67 -14.63 1.67
N SER A 6 -1.51 -13.61 1.59
CA SER A 6 -1.67 -12.79 0.39
C SER A 6 -1.23 -11.37 0.68
N ASP A 7 -0.26 -10.89 -0.09
CA ASP A 7 0.25 -9.53 0.02
C ASP A 7 -0.70 -8.58 -0.71
N THR A 8 -1.10 -7.52 -0.01
CA THR A 8 -1.90 -6.44 -0.60
C THR A 8 -1.03 -5.21 -0.78
N GLY A 9 -0.79 -4.82 -2.02
CA GLY A 9 -0.09 -3.59 -2.38
C GLY A 9 -1.07 -2.43 -2.58
N VAL A 10 -0.66 -1.23 -2.22
CA VAL A 10 -1.45 -0.01 -2.35
C VAL A 10 -0.58 1.07 -3.01
N ALA A 11 -1.12 1.73 -4.04
CA ALA A 11 -0.44 2.83 -4.73
C ALA A 11 -1.40 4.03 -4.85
N PHE A 12 -0.90 5.23 -4.57
CA PHE A 12 -1.69 6.47 -4.58
C PHE A 12 -0.91 7.64 -5.18
N ASP A 13 -1.52 8.37 -6.11
CA ASP A 13 -0.88 9.48 -6.86
C ASP A 13 -1.65 10.81 -6.79
N HIS A 14 -2.55 10.98 -5.81
CA HIS A 14 -3.50 12.10 -5.68
C HIS A 14 -4.64 12.13 -6.71
N VAL A 15 -4.61 11.32 -7.76
CA VAL A 15 -5.72 11.15 -8.70
C VAL A 15 -6.47 9.86 -8.40
N GLU A 16 -5.74 8.76 -8.21
CA GLU A 16 -6.27 7.42 -7.98
C GLU A 16 -5.57 6.67 -6.84
N LEU A 17 -6.35 5.88 -6.12
CA LEU A 17 -5.89 4.82 -5.21
C LEU A 17 -6.10 3.46 -5.90
N LYS A 18 -5.02 2.71 -6.06
CA LYS A 18 -4.99 1.39 -6.73
C LYS A 18 -4.58 0.31 -5.74
N PHE A 19 -5.13 -0.89 -5.94
CA PHE A 19 -4.85 -2.07 -5.13
C PHE A 19 -4.21 -3.16 -5.97
N TYR A 20 -3.28 -3.89 -5.38
CA TYR A 20 -2.57 -5.01 -5.98
C TYR A 20 -2.71 -6.22 -5.07
N LYS A 21 -2.94 -7.40 -5.64
CA LYS A 21 -2.89 -8.68 -4.91
C LYS A 21 -1.70 -9.48 -5.42
N ASN A 22 -0.74 -9.76 -4.55
CA ASN A 22 0.49 -10.48 -4.88
C ASN A 22 1.20 -9.89 -6.12
N GLY A 23 1.30 -8.56 -6.17
CA GLY A 23 1.91 -7.82 -7.29
C GLY A 23 1.03 -7.62 -8.53
N VAL A 24 -0.17 -8.19 -8.60
CA VAL A 24 -1.08 -8.04 -9.75
C VAL A 24 -2.13 -6.95 -9.49
N LEU A 25 -2.25 -6.00 -10.42
CA LEU A 25 -3.24 -4.91 -10.34
C LEU A 25 -4.66 -5.47 -10.31
N LEU A 26 -5.45 -5.00 -9.35
CA LEU A 26 -6.88 -5.29 -9.26
C LEU A 26 -7.69 -4.29 -10.11
N PRO A 27 -8.85 -4.67 -10.64
CA PRO A 27 -9.69 -3.78 -11.46
C PRO A 27 -10.37 -2.65 -10.67
N LEU A 28 -10.16 -2.59 -9.36
CA LEU A 28 -10.71 -1.55 -8.49
C LEU A 28 -9.74 -0.36 -8.39
N SER A 29 -10.23 0.83 -8.70
CA SER A 29 -9.59 2.11 -8.35
C SER A 29 -10.58 3.03 -7.65
N ILE A 30 -10.08 3.84 -6.72
CA ILE A 30 -10.85 4.89 -6.04
C ILE A 30 -10.27 6.24 -6.46
N SER A 31 -11.11 7.13 -6.96
CA SER A 31 -10.72 8.48 -7.39
C SER A 31 -11.33 9.56 -6.50
N ASN A 32 -10.94 10.82 -6.71
CA ASN A 32 -11.47 11.99 -6.02
C ASN A 32 -11.25 12.00 -4.49
N VAL A 33 -10.15 11.39 -4.03
CA VAL A 33 -9.68 11.54 -2.65
C VAL A 33 -9.11 12.95 -2.47
N LYS A 34 -9.69 13.73 -1.54
CA LYS A 34 -9.36 15.15 -1.37
C LYS A 34 -8.61 15.43 -0.08
N GLY A 35 -7.77 16.47 -0.11
CA GLY A 35 -7.02 16.95 1.04
C GLY A 35 -5.72 16.18 1.28
N GLN A 36 -5.07 16.47 2.40
CA GLN A 36 -3.90 15.73 2.83
C GLN A 36 -4.31 14.35 3.34
N VAL A 37 -3.65 13.32 2.85
CA VAL A 37 -3.95 11.92 3.18
C VAL A 37 -2.75 11.23 3.77
N TYR A 38 -3.02 10.25 4.62
CA TYR A 38 -2.04 9.39 5.23
C TYR A 38 -2.47 7.93 5.06
N PRO A 39 -1.53 6.98 4.93
CA PRO A 39 -1.86 5.57 4.99
C PRO A 39 -2.52 5.24 6.33
N ILE A 40 -3.70 4.61 6.29
CA ILE A 40 -4.39 4.12 7.47
C ILE A 40 -4.65 2.63 7.27
N ILE A 41 -4.35 1.87 8.30
CA ILE A 41 -4.62 0.45 8.38
C ILE A 41 -5.46 0.22 9.63
N TYR A 42 -6.51 -0.57 9.50
CA TYR A 42 -7.31 -1.04 10.62
C TYR A 42 -7.40 -2.56 10.57
N VAL A 43 -7.25 -3.19 11.74
CA VAL A 43 -7.50 -4.62 11.92
C VAL A 43 -8.74 -4.78 12.80
N GLY A 44 -9.64 -5.66 12.38
CA GLY A 44 -10.76 -6.11 13.19
C GLY A 44 -10.46 -7.48 13.79
N ASP A 45 -11.11 -7.80 14.90
CA ASP A 45 -10.94 -9.05 15.63
C ASP A 45 -9.45 -9.33 15.98
N ASN A 46 -9.10 -10.60 16.19
CA ASN A 46 -7.73 -11.02 16.49
C ASN A 46 -6.82 -11.09 15.24
N ALA A 47 -7.10 -10.29 14.21
CA ALA A 47 -6.29 -10.25 13.00
C ALA A 47 -4.94 -9.57 13.27
N ILE A 48 -3.88 -10.15 12.70
CA ILE A 48 -2.52 -9.61 12.74
C ILE A 48 -2.14 -9.21 11.33
N LEU A 49 -1.60 -8.00 11.17
CA LEU A 49 -1.11 -7.50 9.89
C LEU A 49 0.31 -6.98 10.05
N ASP A 50 1.21 -7.48 9.21
CA ASP A 50 2.52 -6.90 8.99
C ASP A 50 2.43 -5.87 7.86
N VAL A 51 2.94 -4.65 8.11
CA VAL A 51 2.95 -3.57 7.13
C VAL A 51 4.38 -3.21 6.75
N ALA A 52 4.65 -3.15 5.45
CA ALA A 52 5.89 -2.65 4.91
C ALA A 52 5.61 -1.31 4.20
N PHE A 53 6.36 -0.26 4.56
CA PHE A 53 6.41 1.00 3.82
C PHE A 53 7.64 1.12 2.92
N ARG A 54 8.55 0.15 3.05
CA ARG A 54 9.82 0.02 2.33
C ARG A 54 10.22 -1.44 2.22
N SER A 55 11.10 -1.76 1.29
CA SER A 55 11.61 -3.12 1.04
C SER A 55 10.48 -4.11 0.78
N PHE A 56 9.59 -3.77 -0.15
CA PHE A 56 8.40 -4.54 -0.49
C PHE A 56 8.73 -5.94 -1.04
N SER A 57 7.85 -6.93 -0.79
CA SER A 57 7.91 -8.26 -1.41
C SER A 57 7.78 -8.22 -2.95
N TYR A 58 7.10 -7.18 -3.46
CA TYR A 58 6.90 -6.91 -4.88
C TYR A 58 7.33 -5.48 -5.17
N ASN A 59 8.06 -5.27 -6.27
CA ASN A 59 8.51 -3.94 -6.67
C ASN A 59 7.34 -2.95 -6.77
N ALA A 60 7.61 -1.69 -6.43
CA ALA A 60 6.65 -0.61 -6.65
C ALA A 60 6.22 -0.59 -8.14
N PRO A 61 4.93 -0.34 -8.43
CA PRO A 61 4.48 -0.17 -9.81
C PRO A 61 5.20 0.98 -10.50
N VAL A 62 5.28 0.94 -11.82
CA VAL A 62 5.94 2.00 -12.60
C VAL A 62 5.33 3.37 -12.27
N GLY A 63 6.19 4.34 -11.94
CA GLY A 63 5.78 5.70 -11.57
C GLY A 63 5.46 5.91 -10.09
N TYR A 64 5.58 4.86 -9.26
CA TYR A 64 5.45 4.95 -7.81
C TYR A 64 6.75 4.56 -7.12
N GLU A 65 6.95 5.10 -5.92
CA GLU A 65 8.09 4.81 -5.06
C GLU A 65 7.61 4.51 -3.63
N GLU A 66 8.53 4.04 -2.80
CA GLU A 66 8.29 3.85 -1.36
C GLU A 66 7.90 5.17 -0.69
N ILE A 67 7.11 5.09 0.38
CA ILE A 67 6.79 6.29 1.15
C ILE A 67 8.07 6.79 1.82
N MET A 68 8.53 7.98 1.42
CA MET A 68 9.68 8.61 2.05
C MET A 68 9.32 9.01 3.48
N LEU A 69 10.06 8.44 4.44
CA LEU A 69 10.04 8.93 5.81
C LEU A 69 11.08 10.04 5.92
N GLU A 70 10.64 11.30 5.99
CA GLU A 70 11.57 12.38 6.27
C GLU A 70 12.11 12.23 7.70
N GLN A 71 13.43 12.09 7.80
CA GLN A 71 14.12 12.17 9.08
C GLN A 71 14.45 13.64 9.34
N THR A 72 13.82 14.25 10.34
CA THR A 72 14.34 15.51 10.88
C THR A 72 15.66 15.19 11.59
N ILE A 73 16.77 15.56 10.95
CA ILE A 73 18.09 15.53 11.59
C ILE A 73 18.11 16.75 12.52
N LEU A 74 18.23 16.50 13.84
CA LEU A 74 18.53 17.53 14.84
C LEU A 74 20.02 17.86 14.82
#